data_AF-A0A0A3XSH3-F1
#
_entry.id   AF-A0A0A3XSH3-F1
#
_cell.length_a   1.000
_cell.length_b   1.000
_cell.length_c   1.000
_cell.angle_alpha   90.00
_cell.angle_beta   90.00
_cell.angle_gamma   90.00
#
_symmetry.space_group_name_H-M   'P 1'
#
loop_
_entity.id
_entity.type
_entity.pdbx_description
1 polymer ?
#
loop_
_entity_poly.entity_id
_entity_poly.type
_entity_poly.pdbx_seq_one_letter_code
_entity_poly.pdbx_strand_id
1 'polypeptide(L)' 'MTDSEWKERWHEVERFRLMAHETTDPVAAALLLDIVSDLEADLNELVDVEAQGLPPSRARFIMRIGIHA' A
#
# COMPACT_ATOMS: atom_id res chain seq x y z
N MET A 1 13.75 10.52 6.73
CA MET A 1 13.16 9.32 7.34
C MET A 1 14.30 8.43 7.82
N THR A 2 14.12 7.72 8.92
CA THR A 2 15.14 6.84 9.50
C THR A 2 14.94 5.39 9.05
N ASP A 3 16.00 4.58 9.07
CA ASP A 3 15.94 3.13 8.77
C ASP A 3 14.86 2.40 9.58
N SER A 4 14.63 2.83 10.83
CA SER A 4 13.57 2.33 11.69
C SER A 4 12.17 2.57 11.14
N GLU A 5 11.88 3.77 10.64
CA GLU A 5 10.57 4.12 10.06
C GLU A 5 10.31 3.34 8.76
N TRP A 6 11.35 3.13 7.94
CA TRP A 6 11.28 2.29 6.74
C TRP A 6 10.93 0.84 7.08
N LYS A 7 11.60 0.30 8.10
CA LYS A 7 11.36 -1.06 8.59
C LYS A 7 9.94 -1.23 9.14
N GLU A 8 9.42 -0.25 9.87
CA GLU A 8 8.04 -0.28 10.38
C GLU A 8 7.01 -0.30 9.25
N ARG A 9 7.19 0.53 8.21
CA ARG A 9 6.31 0.53 7.02
C ARG A 9 6.36 -0.80 6.28
N TRP A 10 7.54 -1.39 6.12
CA TRP A 10 7.70 -2.68 5.46
C TRP A 10 7.03 -3.82 6.26
N HIS A 11 7.20 -3.83 7.58
CA HIS A 11 6.53 -4.76 8.49
C HIS A 11 5.00 -4.62 8.44
N GLU A 12 4.50 -3.40 8.22
CA GLU A 12 3.07 -3.16 8.06
C GLU A 12 2.51 -3.78 6.78
N VAL A 13 3.19 -3.63 5.64
CA VAL A 13 2.81 -4.29 4.38
C VAL A 13 2.74 -5.82 4.53
N GLU A 14 3.79 -6.41 5.11
CA GLU A 14 3.83 -7.87 5.30
C GLU A 14 2.70 -8.39 6.21
N ARG A 15 2.34 -7.61 7.24
CA ARG A 15 1.23 -7.95 8.13
C ARG A 15 -0.11 -8.00 7.38
N PHE A 16 -0.38 -7.00 6.53
CA PHE A 16 -1.61 -6.97 5.75
C PHE A 16 -1.63 -8.04 4.64
N ARG A 17 -0.49 -8.35 4.02
CA ARG A 17 -0.35 -9.46 3.07
C ARG A 17 -0.67 -10.80 3.72
N LEU A 18 -0.13 -11.05 4.92
CA LEU A 18 -0.43 -12.27 5.67
C LEU A 18 -1.92 -12.34 6.02
N MET A 19 -2.50 -11.23 6.48
CA MET A 19 -3.93 -11.17 6.80
C MET A 19 -4.81 -11.45 5.57
N ALA A 20 -4.44 -10.91 4.40
CA ALA A 20 -5.16 -11.18 3.15
C ALA A 20 -5.07 -12.66 2.75
N HIS A 21 -3.91 -13.27 2.94
CA HIS A 21 -3.68 -14.69 2.63
C HIS A 21 -4.48 -15.64 3.54
N GLU A 22 -4.60 -15.31 4.82
CA GLU A 22 -5.34 -16.11 5.81
C GLU A 22 -6.85 -15.88 5.76
N THR A 23 -7.29 -14.79 5.12
CA THR A 23 -8.71 -14.43 5.02
C THR A 23 -9.42 -15.28 3.97
N THR A 24 -10.42 -16.05 4.41
CA THR A 24 -11.22 -16.92 3.54
C THR A 24 -12.39 -16.20 2.88
N ASP A 25 -12.85 -15.09 3.44
CA ASP A 25 -13.88 -14.26 2.84
C ASP A 25 -13.30 -13.47 1.65
N PRO A 26 -13.79 -13.68 0.42
CA PRO A 26 -13.17 -13.10 -0.77
C PRO A 26 -13.30 -11.57 -0.83
N VAL A 27 -14.33 -10.99 -0.21
CA VAL A 27 -14.54 -9.54 -0.19
C VAL A 27 -13.55 -8.89 0.78
N ALA A 28 -13.41 -9.45 1.98
CA ALA A 28 -12.44 -9.00 2.97
C ALA A 28 -11.00 -9.19 2.47
N ALA A 29 -10.69 -10.30 1.81
CA ALA A 29 -9.38 -10.52 1.19
C ALA A 29 -9.09 -9.46 0.12
N ALA A 30 -10.06 -9.13 -0.74
CA ALA A 30 -9.91 -8.08 -1.74
C ALA A 30 -9.67 -6.69 -1.12
N LEU A 31 -10.37 -6.35 -0.04
CA LEU A 31 -10.15 -5.09 0.68
C LEU A 31 -8.76 -5.02 1.33
N LEU A 32 -8.26 -6.13 1.87
CA LEU A 32 -6.92 -6.18 2.43
C LEU A 32 -5.85 -6.01 1.35
N LEU A 33 -6.06 -6.58 0.16
CA LEU A 33 -5.15 -6.40 -0.98
C LEU A 33 -5.16 -4.96 -1.52
N ASP A 34 -6.30 -4.26 -1.47
CA ASP A 34 -6.39 -2.83 -1.79
C ASP A 34 -5.53 -2.00 -0.82
N ILE A 35 -5.65 -2.27 0.49
CA ILE A 35 -4.82 -1.64 1.52
C ILE A 35 -3.32 -1.95 1.32
N VAL A 36 -2.96 -3.19 1.00
CA VAL A 36 -1.58 -3.57 0.68
C VAL A 36 -1.05 -2.75 -0.49
N SER A 37 -1.85 -2.57 -1.54
CA SER A 37 -1.46 -1.81 -2.73
C SER A 37 -1.18 -0.34 -2.41
N ASP A 38 -2.01 0.29 -1.58
CA ASP A 38 -1.79 1.67 -1.10
C ASP A 38 -0.50 1.79 -0.28
N LEU A 39 -0.26 0.86 0.64
CA LEU A 39 0.93 0.85 1.48
C LEU A 39 2.22 0.60 0.67
N GLU A 40 2.17 -0.24 -0.34
CA GLU A 40 3.28 -0.47 -1.27
C GLU A 40 3.57 0.75 -2.14
N ALA A 41 2.53 1.46 -2.56
CA ALA A 41 2.69 2.72 -3.30
C ALA A 41 3.36 3.78 -2.43
N ASP A 42 2.94 3.93 -1.16
CA ASP A 42 3.58 4.83 -0.19
C ASP A 42 5.05 4.46 0.03
N LEU A 43 5.38 3.17 0.14
CA LEU A 43 6.75 2.68 0.22
C LEU A 43 7.55 3.01 -1.05
N ASN A 44 6.98 2.78 -2.24
CA ASN A 44 7.68 3.02 -3.49
C ASN A 44 7.91 4.52 -3.76
N GLU A 45 6.91 5.36 -3.50
CA GLU A 45 7.04 6.82 -3.58
C GLU A 45 8.19 7.32 -2.69
N LEU A 46 8.39 6.68 -1.55
CA LEU A 46 9.41 7.03 -0.59
C LEU A 46 10.83 6.60 -1.02
N VAL A 47 10.96 5.45 -1.68
CA VAL A 47 12.21 5.07 -2.37
C VAL A 47 12.49 6.03 -3.53
N ASP A 48 11.48 6.38 -4.31
CA ASP A 48 11.62 7.28 -5.45
C ASP A 48 12.01 8.70 -5.01
N VAL A 49 11.46 9.20 -3.90
CA VAL A 49 11.84 10.48 -3.28
C VAL A 49 13.29 10.47 -2.80
N GLU A 50 13.74 9.39 -2.17
CA GLU A 50 15.11 9.26 -1.69
C GLU A 50 16.10 9.12 -2.85
N ALA A 51 15.72 8.42 -3.93
CA ALA A 51 16.52 8.25 -5.13
C ALA A 51 16.58 9.52 -6.01
N GLN A 52 15.55 10.38 -5.98
CA GLN A 52 15.43 11.53 -6.90
C GLN A 52 15.54 12.90 -6.24
N GLY A 53 15.62 13.01 -4.89
CA GLY A 53 15.72 14.29 -4.19
C GLY A 53 14.54 15.24 -4.42
N LEU A 54 13.41 14.72 -4.90
CA LEU A 54 12.18 15.45 -5.24
C LEU A 54 11.07 15.08 -4.24
N PRO A 55 10.17 16.02 -3.85
CA PRO A 55 9.16 15.76 -2.84
C PRO A 55 8.04 14.81 -3.33
N PRO A 56 7.45 14.00 -2.42
CA PRO A 56 6.40 13.04 -2.75
C PRO A 56 5.17 13.78 -3.29
N SER A 57 4.80 13.44 -4.53
CA SER A 57 3.63 13.96 -5.22
C SER A 57 2.43 13.06 -4.93
N ARG A 58 1.74 13.36 -3.83
CA ARG A 58 0.41 12.80 -3.50
C ARG A 58 -0.57 12.96 -4.67
N ALA A 59 -0.73 11.91 -5.46
CA ALA A 59 -1.74 11.83 -6.52
C ALA A 59 -2.56 10.54 -6.38
N ARG A 60 -3.53 10.58 -5.46
CA ARG A 60 -4.93 10.12 -5.60
C ARG A 60 -5.18 8.94 -6.55
N PHE A 61 -5.75 7.85 -6.02
CA PHE A 61 -6.61 6.95 -6.80
C PHE A 61 -7.90 6.52 -6.08
N ILE A 62 -8.78 7.49 -5.82
CA ILE A 62 -10.21 7.19 -5.73
C ILE A 62 -10.72 7.11 -7.17
N MET A 63 -10.80 5.92 -7.77
CA MET A 63 -11.75 5.55 -8.85
C MET A 63 -11.43 4.19 -9.47
N ARG A 64 -11.97 3.08 -8.93
CA ARG A 64 -12.15 1.85 -9.71
C ARG A 64 -13.21 0.89 -9.15
N ILE A 65 -14.42 1.38 -8.86
CA ILE A 65 -15.62 0.52 -8.94
C ILE A 65 -16.68 1.25 -9.76
N GLY A 66 -16.53 1.15 -11.08
CA GLY A 66 -17.59 1.43 -12.03
C GLY A 66 -18.11 0.11 -12.56
N ILE A 67 -19.09 -0.47 -11.87
CA ILE A 67 -19.89 -1.60 -12.36
C ILE A 67 -21.39 -1.30 -12.10
N HIS A 68 -22.15 -1.35 -13.20
CA HIS A 68 -23.62 -1.33 -13.42
C HIS A 68 -24.35 0.02 -13.19
N ALA A 69 -25.21 0.51 -14.09
CA ALA A 69 -26.02 -0.13 -15.13
C ALA A 69 -26.04 0.64 -16.46
#